data_AF-A0A1A5YBJ4-F1
#
_entry.id   AF-A0A1A5YBJ4-F1
#
_cell.length_a   1.000
_cell.length_b   1.000
_cell.length_c   1.000
_cell.angle_alpha   90.00
_cell.angle_beta   90.00
_cell.angle_gamma   90.00
#
_symmetry.space_group_name_H-M   'P 1'
#
loop_
_entity.id
_entity.type
_entity.pdbx_description
1 polymer ?
#
loop_
_entity_poly.entity_id
_entity_poly.type
_entity_poly.pdbx_seq_one_letter_code
_entity_poly.pdbx_strand_id
1 'polypeptide(L)'
;MKIWSMQVDDYNMTVCSEDHNPADYSASLEGLPVTNWNTAQLKIWKKGKNRDFVGFLNGGMLVLSDKAIEVIKGFLDPNVQYLNCVVKNYSTKLTLVNVVTI
;
A
#
# COMPACT_ATOMS: atom_id res chain seq x y z
N MET A 1 -21.71 9.02 -0.34
CA MET A 1 -21.13 8.56 0.95
C MET A 1 -19.64 8.90 0.96
N LYS A 2 -19.10 9.55 2.00
CA LYS A 2 -17.66 9.89 2.08
C LYS A 2 -16.84 8.64 2.47
N ILE A 3 -15.76 8.35 1.75
CA ILE A 3 -14.86 7.19 1.96
C ILE A 3 -13.56 7.70 2.61
N TRP A 4 -12.81 6.83 3.30
CA TRP A 4 -11.46 7.18 3.78
C TRP A 4 -10.58 7.58 2.59
N SER A 5 -9.84 8.68 2.75
CA SER A 5 -8.77 9.04 1.83
C SER A 5 -7.49 9.17 2.64
N MET A 6 -6.44 8.54 2.14
CA MET A 6 -5.14 8.49 2.77
C MET A 6 -4.11 9.23 1.92
N GLN A 7 -3.03 9.61 2.58
CA GLN A 7 -1.83 10.09 1.94
C GLN A 7 -0.63 9.66 2.78
N VAL A 8 0.52 9.59 2.14
CA VAL A 8 1.80 9.43 2.83
C VAL A 8 2.02 10.66 3.71
N ASP A 9 2.38 10.45 4.98
CA ASP A 9 2.62 11.54 5.93
C ASP A 9 4.09 11.97 5.96
N ASP A 10 5.00 11.04 5.70
CA ASP A 10 6.44 11.29 5.62
C ASP A 10 6.99 10.73 4.31
N TYR A 11 7.63 11.60 3.52
CA TYR A 11 8.24 11.27 2.23
C TYR A 11 9.64 10.66 2.35
N ASN A 12 10.08 10.27 3.55
CA ASN A 12 11.29 9.45 3.77
C ASN A 12 11.18 8.01 3.20
N MET A 13 10.22 7.80 2.30
CA MET A 13 9.92 6.54 1.65
C MET A 13 9.98 6.75 0.15
N THR A 14 10.99 6.18 -0.50
CA THR A 14 10.96 5.99 -1.95
C THR A 14 10.25 4.65 -2.20
N VAL A 15 9.04 4.71 -2.74
CA VAL A 15 8.25 3.51 -3.10
C VAL A 15 8.52 3.09 -4.56
N CYS A 16 9.20 3.93 -5.32
CA CYS A 16 9.64 3.63 -6.67
C CYS A 16 11.11 3.21 -6.62
N SER A 17 11.46 2.08 -7.24
CA SER A 17 12.86 1.86 -7.62
C SER A 17 13.35 3.08 -8.42
N GLU A 18 14.60 3.48 -8.24
CA GLU A 18 15.18 4.69 -8.88
C GLU A 18 15.00 4.73 -10.41
N ASP A 19 14.72 3.58 -11.05
CA ASP A 19 14.67 3.40 -12.49
C ASP A 19 13.26 3.32 -13.13
N HIS A 20 12.15 3.51 -12.39
CA HIS A 20 10.81 3.32 -12.97
C HIS A 20 9.83 4.49 -12.79
N ASN A 21 9.01 4.72 -13.81
CA ASN A 21 7.95 5.72 -13.80
C ASN A 21 6.77 5.26 -12.90
N PRO A 22 6.37 6.06 -11.89
CA PRO A 22 5.24 5.72 -11.00
C PRO A 22 3.91 5.47 -11.73
N ALA A 23 3.74 6.03 -12.93
CA ALA A 23 2.53 5.85 -13.73
C ALA A 23 2.35 4.41 -14.23
N ASP A 24 3.44 3.74 -14.60
CA ASP A 24 3.40 2.38 -15.16
C ASP A 24 2.94 1.37 -14.08
N TYR A 25 3.40 1.55 -12.85
CA TYR A 25 3.04 0.73 -11.68
C TYR A 25 1.54 0.82 -11.32
N SER A 26 0.96 2.02 -11.45
CA SER A 26 -0.43 2.26 -11.07
C SER A 26 -1.44 1.61 -12.01
N ALA A 27 -1.03 1.30 -13.25
CA ALA A 27 -1.89 0.72 -14.27
C ALA A 27 -1.91 -0.81 -14.26
N SER A 28 -0.79 -1.46 -13.88
CA SER A 28 -0.61 -2.91 -14.02
C SER A 28 -0.36 -3.68 -12.71
N LEU A 29 -0.15 -3.01 -11.56
CA LEU A 29 0.31 -3.63 -10.31
C LEU A 29 1.67 -4.36 -10.45
N GLU A 30 2.45 -4.03 -11.47
CA GLU A 30 3.77 -4.64 -11.71
C GLU A 30 4.83 -3.95 -10.85
N GLY A 31 4.87 -4.37 -9.59
CA GLY A 31 5.86 -3.94 -8.62
C GLY A 31 7.24 -4.57 -8.84
N LEU A 32 8.28 -3.93 -8.33
CA LEU A 32 9.60 -4.53 -8.13
C LEU A 32 9.81 -4.86 -6.65
N PRO A 33 10.63 -5.88 -6.32
CA PRO A 33 10.95 -6.19 -4.93
C PRO A 33 11.59 -5.01 -4.19
N VAL A 34 10.98 -4.62 -3.08
CA VAL A 34 11.54 -3.63 -2.16
C VAL A 34 12.57 -4.31 -1.26
N THR A 35 13.81 -3.82 -1.27
CA THR A 35 14.95 -4.40 -0.51
C THR A 35 15.29 -3.65 0.78
N ASN A 36 15.01 -2.34 0.84
CA ASN A 36 15.35 -1.48 1.98
C ASN A 36 14.09 -0.83 2.58
N TRP A 37 13.13 -1.66 3.00
CA TRP A 37 11.86 -1.16 3.51
C TRP A 37 12.00 -0.50 4.88
N ASN A 38 11.60 0.78 4.96
CA ASN A 38 11.33 1.48 6.22
C ASN A 38 9.82 1.54 6.45
N THR A 39 9.38 1.24 7.67
CA THR A 39 7.94 1.19 8.00
C THR A 39 7.22 2.48 7.65
N ALA A 40 6.26 2.35 6.73
CA ALA A 40 5.56 3.51 6.19
C ALA A 40 4.70 4.25 7.22
N GLN A 41 4.73 5.58 7.15
CA GLN A 41 3.89 6.45 7.97
C GLN A 41 2.78 7.05 7.12
N LEU A 42 1.54 6.66 7.40
CA LEU A 42 0.34 7.11 6.69
C LEU A 42 -0.51 8.03 7.56
N LYS A 43 -1.26 8.92 6.91
CA LYS A 43 -2.31 9.70 7.57
C LYS A 43 -3.62 9.57 6.80
N ILE A 44 -4.72 9.48 7.55
CA ILE A 44 -6.07 9.63 6.98
C ILE A 44 -6.38 11.12 6.98
N TRP A 45 -6.35 11.75 5.80
CA TRP A 45 -6.62 13.19 5.67
C TRP A 45 -8.12 13.48 5.56
N LYS A 46 -8.92 12.48 5.17
CA LYS A 46 -10.38 12.57 5.15
C LYS A 46 -10.99 11.31 5.73
N LYS A 47 -11.69 11.45 6.86
CA LYS A 47 -12.44 10.36 7.49
C LYS A 47 -13.78 10.16 6.77
N GLY A 48 -14.18 8.90 6.68
CA GLY A 48 -15.38 8.39 6.01
C GLY A 48 -15.69 6.98 6.49
N LYS A 49 -16.34 6.14 5.66
CA LYS A 49 -16.49 4.71 5.97
C LYS A 49 -15.16 3.98 5.76
N ASN A 50 -14.75 3.16 6.73
CA ASN A 50 -13.60 2.27 6.58
C ASN A 50 -13.90 1.22 5.49
N ARG A 51 -12.90 0.85 4.70
CA ARG A 51 -13.00 -0.13 3.62
C ARG A 51 -11.84 -1.10 3.71
N ASP A 52 -12.06 -2.32 3.22
CA ASP A 52 -10.98 -3.32 3.20
C ASP A 52 -9.90 -3.00 2.16
N PHE A 53 -10.26 -2.18 1.15
CA PHE A 53 -9.37 -1.54 0.19
C PHE A 53 -9.39 -0.02 0.41
N VAL A 54 -8.29 0.54 0.91
CA VAL A 54 -8.25 1.95 1.34
C VAL A 54 -7.65 2.87 0.28
N GLY A 55 -6.93 2.32 -0.70
CA GLY A 55 -6.42 3.05 -1.87
C GLY A 55 -5.09 2.51 -2.38
N PHE A 56 -4.46 3.32 -3.23
CA PHE A 56 -3.10 3.12 -3.74
C PHE A 56 -2.17 4.16 -3.11
N LEU A 57 -0.92 3.77 -2.84
CA LEU A 57 0.16 4.73 -2.62
C LEU A 57 0.96 4.91 -3.92
N ASN A 58 1.82 5.93 -3.94
CA ASN A 58 2.79 6.14 -5.02
C ASN A 58 3.53 4.82 -5.30
N GLY A 59 3.71 4.46 -6.57
CA GLY A 59 4.31 3.17 -6.97
C GLY A 59 3.35 1.98 -6.99
N GLY A 60 2.03 2.19 -7.09
CA GLY A 60 1.06 1.12 -7.40
C GLY A 60 0.75 0.15 -6.24
N MET A 61 1.38 0.30 -5.08
CA MET A 61 1.13 -0.59 -3.94
C MET A 61 -0.28 -0.41 -3.36
N LEU A 62 -0.93 -1.53 -3.09
CA LEU A 62 -2.28 -1.56 -2.51
C LEU A 62 -2.20 -1.35 -1.01
N VAL A 63 -3.14 -0.59 -0.44
CA VAL A 63 -3.30 -0.53 1.02
C VAL A 63 -4.56 -1.28 1.43
N LEU A 64 -4.35 -2.37 2.15
CA LEU A 64 -5.39 -3.31 2.52
C LEU A 64 -5.52 -3.45 4.03
N SER A 65 -6.73 -3.77 4.48
CA SER A 65 -6.96 -4.26 5.83
C SER A 65 -6.52 -5.72 5.99
N ASP A 66 -6.25 -6.13 7.22
CA ASP A 66 -5.92 -7.54 7.55
C ASP A 66 -6.99 -8.52 7.01
N LYS A 67 -8.28 -8.14 7.07
CA LYS A 67 -9.39 -8.95 6.55
C LYS A 67 -9.32 -9.15 5.04
N ALA A 68 -8.98 -8.11 4.28
CA ALA A 68 -8.80 -8.24 2.83
C ALA A 68 -7.64 -9.19 2.51
N ILE A 69 -6.53 -9.07 3.25
CA ILE A 69 -5.36 -9.92 3.06
C ILE A 69 -5.69 -11.39 3.30
N GLU A 70 -6.42 -11.69 4.37
CA GLU A 70 -6.83 -13.08 4.64
C GLU A 70 -7.61 -13.70 3.49
N VAL A 71 -8.42 -12.91 2.79
CA VAL A 71 -9.21 -13.36 1.62
C VAL A 71 -8.35 -13.50 0.38
N ILE A 72 -7.43 -12.56 0.11
CA ILE A 72 -6.74 -12.50 -1.19
C ILE A 72 -5.36 -13.15 -1.21
N LYS A 73 -4.73 -13.42 -0.06
CA LYS A 73 -3.35 -13.94 0.02
C LYS A 73 -3.12 -15.19 -0.81
N GLY A 74 -4.11 -16.09 -0.86
CA GLY A 74 -4.02 -17.32 -1.67
C GLY A 74 -4.03 -17.10 -3.18
N PHE A 75 -4.38 -15.91 -3.66
CA PHE A 75 -4.35 -15.55 -5.08
C PHE A 75 -3.11 -14.73 -5.48
N LEU A 76 -2.44 -14.08 -4.51
CA LEU A 76 -1.32 -13.19 -4.77
C LEU A 76 0.05 -13.86 -4.58
N ASP A 77 0.12 -14.89 -3.74
CA ASP A 77 1.36 -15.64 -3.53
C ASP A 77 1.75 -16.44 -4.79
N PRO A 78 3.04 -16.61 -5.11
CA PRO A 78 4.22 -16.21 -4.31
C PRO A 78 4.75 -14.81 -4.60
N ASN A 79 4.12 -14.09 -5.53
CA ASN A 79 4.64 -12.89 -6.16
C ASN A 79 4.22 -11.62 -5.42
N VAL A 80 4.35 -11.60 -4.09
CA VAL A 80 3.85 -10.49 -3.28
C VAL A 80 4.70 -10.23 -2.04
N GLN A 81 4.90 -8.95 -1.72
CA GLN A 81 5.48 -8.51 -0.45
C GLN A 81 4.41 -7.80 0.38
N TYR A 82 4.23 -8.28 1.61
CA TYR A 82 3.38 -7.65 2.61
C TYR A 82 4.26 -6.74 3.48
N LEU A 83 4.10 -5.44 3.30
CA LEU A 83 4.91 -4.40 3.91
C LEU A 83 4.11 -3.71 5.03
N ASN A 84 4.71 -3.61 6.21
CA ASN A 84 4.06 -3.01 7.36
C ASN A 84 3.93 -1.48 7.23
N CYS A 85 2.85 -0.91 7.76
CA CYS A 85 2.67 0.54 7.85
C CYS A 85 1.99 0.95 9.16
N VAL A 86 2.10 2.24 9.50
CA VAL A 86 1.50 2.84 10.70
C VAL A 86 0.65 4.02 10.26
N VAL A 87 -0.60 4.06 10.74
CA VAL A 87 -1.49 5.21 10.55
C VAL A 87 -1.42 6.10 11.79
N LYS A 88 -0.82 7.29 11.68
CA LYS A 88 -0.52 8.12 12.87
C LYS A 88 -1.74 8.68 13.58
N ASN A 89 -2.80 9.03 12.84
CA ASN A 89 -3.94 9.77 13.39
C ASN A 89 -5.16 8.90 13.72
N TYR A 90 -5.07 7.57 13.53
CA TYR A 90 -6.13 6.62 13.87
C TYR A 90 -5.54 5.25 14.20
N SER A 91 -6.10 4.58 15.21
CA SER A 91 -5.77 3.18 15.49
C SER A 91 -6.46 2.27 14.46
N THR A 92 -5.70 1.86 13.45
CA THR A 92 -6.13 0.87 12.46
C THR A 92 -4.93 0.04 12.02
N LYS A 93 -5.17 -1.23 11.69
CA LYS A 93 -4.16 -2.11 11.09
C LYS A 93 -4.39 -2.14 9.59
N LEU A 94 -3.39 -1.70 8.86
CA LEU A 94 -3.34 -1.74 7.41
C LEU A 94 -1.98 -2.29 7.01
N THR A 95 -1.93 -2.87 5.82
CA THR A 95 -0.72 -3.45 5.25
C THR A 95 -0.63 -2.98 3.82
N LEU A 96 0.60 -2.65 3.41
CA LEU A 96 0.94 -2.35 2.03
C LEU A 96 1.23 -3.65 1.30
N VAL A 97 0.64 -3.82 0.13
CA VAL A 97 0.80 -5.02 -0.69
C VAL A 97 1.45 -4.60 -2.00
N ASN A 98 2.67 -5.08 -2.19
CA ASN A 98 3.45 -4.92 -3.40
C ASN A 98 3.42 -6.23 -4.19
N VAL A 99 2.70 -6.26 -5.30
CA VAL A 99 2.70 -7.42 -6.20
C VAL A 99 3.94 -7.32 -7.06
N VAL A 100 4.83 -8.31 -7.01
CA VAL A 100 6.13 -8.28 -7.68
C VAL A 100 6.10 -9.14 -8.94
N THR A 101 6.44 -8.56 -10.08
CA THR A 101 6.61 -9.34 -11.31
C THR A 101 8.01 -9.94 -11.30
N ILE A 102 8.12 -11.28 -11.39
CA ILE A 102 9.39 -11.99 -11.56
C ILE A 102 9.67 -12.15 -13.05
#